data_AF-A0A936RQ06-F1
#
_entry.id   AF-A0A936RQ06-F1
#
_cell.length_a   1.000
_cell.length_b   1.000
_cell.length_c   1.000
_cell.angle_alpha   90.00
_cell.angle_beta   90.00
_cell.angle_gamma   90.00
#
_symmetry.space_group_name_H-M   'P 1'
#
loop_
_entity.id
_entity.type
_entity.pdbx_description
1 polymer ?
#
loop_
_entity_poly.entity_id
_entity_poly.type
_entity_poly.pdbx_seq_one_letter_code
_entity_poly.pdbx_strand_id
1 'polypeptide(L)'
;MPYVTIRSVSPNTTGNRGAYSYSRIGHAWVEISDSQFSQMPNGGTESFGFYPEQEGQPYMPGEVKSVDYDNFVGHGNSSPPIYITEEQAQALRDFADQVDANGFYSVVPGYFGSGQNCAAFVFSALSEVGITTRLPARTIFPWWIPGQFDPALGNLFELEIGSGARFDLAQLVLPRRDPLTLDLDGDGLETVGVAAGILFDHDGDGVASGTGWVGSDDGFLVLDRNSNGQIDNGTELFGDSTPLSGGGTAADGFAALAQEDTNADGRVDSLDANWNALRVWRDLNQDGVSQSGELFTLDSLGIAALDVAVTEHTQTLPNGNQVADLGSYVRSDGSTGTLAQTGQMADVNLADDTFHRQFPDTVPLTPEAQSLPDMQGSGLVRDLREAASQSGALANLLAQYAAAPTRAAQRALLDQLLDAWADTSSLAERLEERSSHYRFRFMAFGDVRRSQHVTAVDDLGTPYVDTDATDVTLGADATLNRLDATYRGLIEEWSQRIHILEAFNGRYFFNLPGQTQTGLSAAEGLIELNDGPHYDAAGGVGTLMIGYSQGQLDLLNQSYEALRESVYAALILQTLHKGNGQAANEIVWERAA
;
A
#
# COMPACT_ATOMS: atom_id res chain seq x y z
N MET A 1 15.33 6.61 31.07
CA MET A 1 14.32 6.98 30.06
C MET A 1 13.30 5.88 30.05
N PRO A 2 12.00 6.20 30.09
CA PRO A 2 10.98 5.18 30.06
C PRO A 2 11.03 4.42 28.74
N TYR A 3 10.72 3.14 28.78
CA TYR A 3 10.60 2.32 27.59
C TYR A 3 9.46 1.32 27.77
N VAL A 4 8.90 0.88 26.64
CA VAL A 4 7.86 -0.12 26.58
C VAL A 4 8.38 -1.36 25.84
N THR A 5 7.95 -2.54 26.27
CA THR A 5 8.18 -3.82 25.60
C THR A 5 6.87 -4.55 25.41
N ILE A 6 6.72 -5.20 24.26
CA ILE A 6 5.58 -6.06 23.97
C ILE A 6 5.97 -7.50 24.28
N ARG A 7 5.10 -8.21 24.96
CA ARG A 7 5.30 -9.60 25.34
C ARG A 7 4.23 -10.48 24.75
N SER A 8 4.58 -11.73 24.43
CA SER A 8 3.61 -12.73 24.01
C SER A 8 3.98 -14.13 24.44
N VAL A 9 2.99 -15.00 24.64
CA VAL A 9 3.16 -16.43 24.92
C VAL A 9 2.39 -17.27 23.93
N SER A 10 2.92 -18.47 23.66
CA SER A 10 2.29 -19.43 22.76
C SER A 10 1.03 -20.05 23.39
N PRO A 11 0.12 -20.61 22.57
CA PRO A 11 -0.99 -21.43 23.06
C PRO A 11 -0.52 -22.52 24.02
N ASN A 12 -1.32 -22.84 25.03
CA ASN A 12 -1.07 -23.89 26.03
C ASN A 12 0.16 -23.67 26.93
N THR A 13 0.69 -22.44 27.01
CA THR A 13 1.76 -22.09 27.94
C THR A 13 1.25 -22.12 29.39
N THR A 14 1.93 -22.87 30.26
CA THR A 14 1.58 -22.98 31.70
C THR A 14 2.14 -21.81 32.51
N GLY A 15 1.27 -21.13 33.27
CA GLY A 15 1.70 -20.11 34.22
C GLY A 15 2.15 -20.65 35.58
N ASN A 16 2.71 -19.78 36.42
CA ASN A 16 3.30 -20.14 37.74
C ASN A 16 2.29 -20.63 38.81
N ARG A 17 0.98 -20.61 38.56
CA ARG A 17 -0.07 -20.99 39.53
C ARG A 17 -0.50 -22.46 39.50
N GLY A 18 0.26 -23.36 38.87
CA GLY A 18 0.16 -24.79 39.14
C GLY A 18 -1.21 -25.41 38.79
N ALA A 19 -1.69 -25.14 37.58
CA ALA A 19 -2.63 -25.96 36.80
C ALA A 19 -2.52 -25.41 35.37
N TYR A 20 -2.85 -26.20 34.33
CA TYR A 20 -2.93 -25.69 32.96
C TYR A 20 -3.88 -24.48 32.94
N SER A 21 -3.35 -23.26 33.04
CA SER A 21 -4.11 -22.01 32.91
C SER A 21 -4.11 -21.67 31.43
N TYR A 22 -5.00 -22.38 30.73
CA TYR A 22 -5.17 -22.43 29.28
C TYR A 22 -5.45 -21.05 28.68
N SER A 23 -4.44 -20.35 28.15
CA SER A 23 -4.69 -19.68 26.87
C SER A 23 -4.67 -20.74 25.79
N ARG A 24 -5.84 -21.13 25.29
CA ARG A 24 -5.94 -22.06 24.15
C ARG A 24 -5.40 -21.47 22.84
N ILE A 25 -5.13 -20.16 22.82
CA ILE A 25 -4.85 -19.37 21.61
C ILE A 25 -3.58 -18.49 21.69
N GLY A 26 -2.88 -18.45 22.84
CA GLY A 26 -1.78 -17.52 23.10
C GLY A 26 -2.24 -16.22 23.79
N HIS A 27 -1.30 -15.41 24.28
CA HIS A 27 -1.62 -14.12 24.95
C HIS A 27 -0.55 -13.08 24.64
N ALA A 28 -0.94 -11.80 24.62
CA ALA A 28 -0.04 -10.67 24.42
C ALA A 28 -0.36 -9.53 25.40
N TRP A 29 0.67 -8.81 25.86
CA TRP A 29 0.53 -7.70 26.80
C TRP A 29 1.64 -6.67 26.65
N VAL A 30 1.44 -5.50 27.25
CA VAL A 30 2.39 -4.38 27.27
C VAL A 30 3.10 -4.33 28.62
N GLU A 31 4.41 -4.08 28.60
CA GLU A 31 5.21 -3.80 29.79
C GLU A 31 5.89 -2.44 29.68
N ILE A 32 5.67 -1.55 30.65
CA ILE A 32 6.32 -0.25 30.76
C ILE A 32 7.38 -0.31 31.86
N SER A 33 8.59 0.15 31.55
CA SER A 33 9.67 0.34 32.52
C SER A 33 10.04 1.82 32.61
N ASP A 34 10.07 2.38 33.81
CA ASP A 34 10.51 3.77 34.04
C ASP A 34 11.26 3.95 35.38
N SER A 35 11.67 5.19 35.66
CA SER A 35 12.44 5.53 36.84
C SER A 35 11.68 5.42 38.18
N GLN A 36 10.34 5.45 38.15
CA GLN A 36 9.48 5.37 39.34
C GLN A 36 9.44 3.96 39.95
N PHE A 37 9.73 2.92 39.16
CA PHE A 37 9.58 1.51 39.58
C PHE A 37 10.91 0.79 39.86
N SER A 38 12.04 1.50 39.82
CA SER A 38 13.38 0.96 40.14
C SER A 38 13.54 0.36 41.56
N GLN A 39 12.53 0.51 42.44
CA GLN A 39 12.52 -0.03 43.81
C GLN A 39 11.50 -1.14 44.06
N MET A 40 10.77 -1.63 43.05
CA MET A 40 9.85 -2.76 43.22
C MET A 40 10.58 -4.12 43.23
N PRO A 41 10.06 -5.15 43.92
CA PRO A 41 10.81 -6.38 44.22
C PRO A 41 11.24 -7.21 43.00
N ASN A 42 10.69 -6.92 41.82
CA ASN A 42 10.81 -7.76 40.63
C ASN A 42 11.57 -7.10 39.45
N GLY A 43 12.19 -5.93 39.64
CA GLY A 43 13.06 -5.31 38.63
C GLY A 43 12.45 -4.18 37.78
N GLY A 44 11.27 -3.66 38.16
CA GLY A 44 10.81 -2.33 37.74
C GLY A 44 10.06 -2.22 36.41
N THR A 45 9.07 -3.08 36.18
CA THR A 45 8.12 -2.99 35.07
C THR A 45 6.67 -3.05 35.56
N GLU A 46 5.80 -2.21 34.99
CA GLU A 46 4.34 -2.30 35.11
C GLU A 46 3.79 -3.00 33.86
N SER A 47 2.86 -3.93 34.02
CA SER A 47 2.33 -4.73 32.91
C SER A 47 0.81 -4.69 32.88
N PHE A 48 0.23 -4.50 31.71
CA PHE A 48 -1.21 -4.59 31.50
C PHE A 48 -1.52 -5.34 30.21
N GLY A 49 -2.52 -6.22 30.30
CA GLY A 49 -3.05 -7.00 29.18
C GLY A 49 -4.54 -7.23 29.35
N PHE A 50 -5.21 -7.57 28.26
CA PHE A 50 -6.64 -7.85 28.23
C PHE A 50 -6.88 -9.35 28.25
N TYR A 51 -7.72 -9.84 29.17
CA TYR A 51 -8.03 -11.26 29.38
C TYR A 51 -9.53 -11.47 29.57
N PRO A 52 -10.12 -12.64 29.26
CA PRO A 52 -11.47 -12.97 29.70
C PRO A 52 -11.57 -12.92 31.22
N GLU A 53 -12.69 -12.37 31.72
CA GLU A 53 -13.00 -12.20 33.15
C GLU A 53 -12.91 -13.52 33.94
N GLN A 54 -13.20 -14.63 33.26
CA GLN A 54 -13.02 -15.96 33.80
C GLN A 54 -11.99 -16.74 32.97
N GLU A 55 -10.92 -17.19 33.63
CA GLU A 55 -9.83 -17.95 33.00
C GLU A 55 -10.36 -19.14 32.18
N GLY A 56 -9.94 -19.23 30.92
CA GLY A 56 -10.31 -20.30 30.00
C GLY A 56 -11.74 -20.23 29.46
N GLN A 57 -12.50 -19.17 29.74
CA GLN A 57 -13.86 -18.94 29.23
C GLN A 57 -13.85 -17.82 28.18
N PRO A 58 -13.60 -18.15 26.90
CA PRO A 58 -13.44 -17.17 25.83
C PRO A 58 -14.67 -16.28 25.60
N TYR A 59 -15.86 -16.80 25.87
CA TYR A 59 -17.12 -16.10 25.59
C TYR A 59 -17.56 -15.15 26.72
N MET A 60 -16.79 -15.03 27.80
CA MET A 60 -17.04 -14.08 28.89
C MET A 60 -16.52 -12.69 28.51
N PRO A 61 -17.04 -11.61 29.12
CA PRO A 61 -16.46 -10.27 28.98
C PRO A 61 -14.95 -10.26 29.21
N GLY A 62 -14.24 -9.36 28.53
CA GLY A 62 -12.83 -9.12 28.82
C GLY A 62 -12.64 -8.12 29.95
N GLU A 63 -11.49 -8.20 30.62
CA GLU A 63 -11.04 -7.27 31.65
C GLU A 63 -9.54 -7.02 31.52
N VAL A 64 -9.09 -5.82 31.93
CA VAL A 64 -7.66 -5.50 32.02
C VAL A 64 -7.10 -6.10 33.30
N LYS A 65 -5.98 -6.82 33.18
CA LYS A 65 -5.22 -7.33 34.32
C LYS A 65 -3.90 -6.59 34.44
N SER A 66 -3.69 -5.94 35.58
CA SER A 66 -2.49 -5.16 35.90
C SER A 66 -1.39 -5.97 36.59
N VAL A 67 -1.16 -7.25 36.22
CA VAL A 67 0.00 -8.04 36.71
C VAL A 67 0.35 -9.25 35.81
N ASP A 68 0.27 -9.12 34.48
CA ASP A 68 0.55 -10.24 33.56
C ASP A 68 1.99 -10.78 33.65
N TYR A 69 2.94 -9.94 34.06
CA TYR A 69 4.35 -10.33 34.27
C TYR A 69 4.49 -11.53 35.23
N ASP A 70 3.81 -11.51 36.39
CA ASP A 70 3.96 -12.54 37.42
C ASP A 70 3.32 -13.89 37.04
N ASN A 71 2.39 -13.87 36.08
CA ASN A 71 1.65 -15.06 35.67
C ASN A 71 2.40 -15.93 34.64
N PHE A 72 3.28 -15.34 33.81
CA PHE A 72 3.92 -16.01 32.68
C PHE A 72 5.46 -15.95 32.66
N VAL A 73 6.09 -15.64 33.80
CA VAL A 73 7.54 -15.48 33.95
C VAL A 73 8.33 -16.59 33.23
N GLY A 74 9.15 -16.19 32.25
CA GLY A 74 10.10 -17.07 31.56
C GLY A 74 9.57 -17.87 30.36
N HIS A 75 8.31 -17.68 29.96
CA HIS A 75 7.66 -18.50 28.92
C HIS A 75 7.22 -17.74 27.64
N GLY A 76 7.69 -16.50 27.42
CA GLY A 76 7.22 -15.66 26.32
C GLY A 76 8.31 -15.03 25.45
N ASN A 77 7.91 -14.62 24.25
CA ASN A 77 8.70 -13.79 23.35
C ASN A 77 8.61 -12.32 23.78
N SER A 78 9.64 -11.54 23.43
CA SER A 78 9.72 -10.11 23.72
C SER A 78 10.06 -9.33 22.47
N SER A 79 9.42 -8.18 22.28
CA SER A 79 9.95 -7.17 21.37
C SER A 79 11.27 -6.59 21.93
N PRO A 80 12.11 -5.99 21.06
CA PRO A 80 13.09 -5.01 21.51
C PRO A 80 12.44 -3.87 22.31
N PRO A 81 13.16 -3.21 23.23
CA PRO A 81 12.64 -2.08 23.99
C PRO A 81 12.40 -0.87 23.06
N ILE A 82 11.24 -0.25 23.21
CA ILE A 82 10.84 0.96 22.50
C ILE A 82 10.90 2.11 23.50
N TYR A 83 11.81 3.05 23.28
CA TYR A 83 11.95 4.21 24.18
C TYR A 83 10.81 5.19 23.96
N ILE A 84 10.22 5.65 25.05
CA ILE A 84 9.04 6.53 25.06
C ILE A 84 9.29 7.76 25.93
N THR A 85 8.43 8.77 25.84
CA THR A 85 8.41 9.90 26.78
C THR A 85 7.64 9.53 28.06
N GLU A 86 7.82 10.32 29.13
CA GLU A 86 7.03 10.16 30.36
C GLU A 86 5.53 10.45 30.12
N GLU A 87 5.21 11.34 29.18
CA GLU A 87 3.84 11.65 28.77
C GLU A 87 3.20 10.46 28.05
N GLN A 88 3.95 9.80 27.15
CA GLN A 88 3.51 8.56 26.51
C GLN A 88 3.37 7.42 27.51
N ALA A 89 4.29 7.30 28.49
CA ALA A 89 4.16 6.32 29.55
C ALA A 89 2.88 6.53 30.38
N GLN A 90 2.53 7.79 30.69
CA GLN A 90 1.30 8.10 31.40
C GLN A 90 0.04 7.85 30.54
N ALA A 91 0.05 8.22 29.26
CA ALA A 91 -1.07 7.97 28.36
C ALA A 91 -1.36 6.47 28.18
N LEU A 92 -0.33 5.62 28.16
CA LEU A 92 -0.50 4.16 28.17
C LEU A 92 -1.20 3.65 29.44
N ARG A 93 -0.90 4.26 30.60
CA ARG A 93 -1.55 3.92 31.88
C ARG A 93 -3.00 4.38 31.88
N ASP A 94 -3.25 5.60 31.45
CA ASP A 94 -4.59 6.17 31.34
C ASP A 94 -5.46 5.34 30.39
N PHE A 95 -4.87 4.81 29.30
CA PHE A 95 -5.52 3.89 28.38
C PHE A 95 -5.96 2.59 29.06
N ALA A 96 -5.09 1.98 29.87
CA ALA A 96 -5.40 0.76 30.60
C ALA A 96 -6.48 0.96 31.67
N ASP A 97 -6.52 2.14 32.31
CA ASP A 97 -7.50 2.50 33.34
C ASP A 97 -8.88 2.88 32.75
N GLN A 98 -8.93 3.33 31.49
CA GLN A 98 -10.15 3.78 30.81
C GLN A 98 -10.65 2.81 29.73
N VAL A 99 -10.45 1.51 29.94
CA VAL A 99 -10.69 0.46 28.94
C VAL A 99 -12.12 0.47 28.34
N ASP A 100 -13.15 0.74 29.15
CA ASP A 100 -14.55 0.84 28.68
C ASP A 100 -14.76 2.05 27.74
N ALA A 101 -14.09 3.18 28.00
CA ALA A 101 -14.17 4.38 27.16
C ALA A 101 -13.42 4.21 25.83
N ASN A 102 -12.44 3.30 25.81
CA ASN A 102 -11.59 2.98 24.67
C ASN A 102 -12.13 1.84 23.79
N GLY A 103 -13.41 1.49 23.94
CA GLY A 103 -14.10 0.53 23.07
C GLY A 103 -14.06 -0.94 23.50
N PHE A 104 -13.41 -1.24 24.63
CA PHE A 104 -13.36 -2.59 25.20
C PHE A 104 -14.48 -2.79 26.24
N TYR A 105 -15.72 -2.91 25.76
CA TYR A 105 -16.92 -3.03 26.60
C TYR A 105 -16.99 -4.36 27.37
N SER A 106 -17.21 -4.29 28.68
CA SER A 106 -17.46 -5.45 29.57
C SER A 106 -18.79 -6.22 29.36
N VAL A 107 -19.49 -6.02 28.24
CA VAL A 107 -20.73 -6.77 27.95
C VAL A 107 -20.86 -7.10 26.45
N VAL A 108 -20.95 -8.41 26.18
CA VAL A 108 -21.30 -9.14 24.94
C VAL A 108 -21.13 -8.37 23.61
N PRO A 109 -20.25 -8.84 22.71
CA PRO A 109 -19.98 -10.27 22.50
C PRO A 109 -18.63 -10.80 23.05
N GLY A 110 -18.29 -10.54 24.31
CA GLY A 110 -17.23 -11.27 25.04
C GLY A 110 -15.80 -11.04 24.51
N TYR A 111 -14.81 -11.65 25.15
CA TYR A 111 -13.38 -11.50 24.83
C TYR A 111 -12.98 -11.99 23.41
N PHE A 112 -13.90 -12.62 22.68
CA PHE A 112 -13.70 -13.04 21.29
C PHE A 112 -14.56 -12.22 20.31
N GLY A 113 -15.14 -11.11 20.78
CA GLY A 113 -15.78 -10.11 19.94
C GLY A 113 -14.75 -9.36 19.10
N SER A 114 -15.21 -8.80 17.98
CA SER A 114 -14.40 -7.95 17.12
C SER A 114 -13.87 -6.76 17.96
N GLY A 115 -12.56 -6.55 17.93
CA GLY A 115 -11.87 -5.50 18.70
C GLY A 115 -11.70 -5.76 20.21
N GLN A 116 -12.16 -6.87 20.78
CA GLN A 116 -12.15 -7.12 22.24
C GLN A 116 -11.22 -8.25 22.68
N ASN A 117 -9.95 -8.25 22.26
CA ASN A 117 -8.97 -9.29 22.61
C ASN A 117 -7.59 -8.73 22.97
N CYS A 118 -6.67 -9.59 23.47
CA CYS A 118 -5.33 -9.17 23.90
C CYS A 118 -4.48 -8.51 22.81
N ALA A 119 -4.57 -8.96 21.55
CA ALA A 119 -3.80 -8.37 20.46
C ALA A 119 -4.33 -6.99 20.10
N ALA A 120 -5.65 -6.85 19.91
CA ALA A 120 -6.30 -5.58 19.66
C ALA A 120 -5.98 -4.56 20.76
N PHE A 121 -6.04 -4.99 22.03
CA PHE A 121 -5.69 -4.16 23.17
C PHE A 121 -4.24 -3.66 23.16
N VAL A 122 -3.27 -4.52 22.85
CA VAL A 122 -1.85 -4.12 22.75
C VAL A 122 -1.66 -3.09 21.62
N PHE A 123 -2.24 -3.32 20.45
CA PHE A 123 -2.09 -2.40 19.32
C PHE A 123 -2.81 -1.07 19.54
N SER A 124 -4.02 -1.08 20.11
CA SER A 124 -4.74 0.14 20.48
C SER A 124 -3.99 0.96 21.53
N ALA A 125 -3.40 0.29 22.53
CA ALA A 125 -2.59 0.97 23.54
C ALA A 125 -1.36 1.67 22.91
N LEU A 126 -0.63 0.98 22.04
CA LEU A 126 0.54 1.54 21.38
C LEU A 126 0.16 2.68 20.41
N SER A 127 -0.95 2.53 19.68
CA SER A 127 -1.49 3.56 18.80
C SER A 127 -1.85 4.83 19.55
N GLU A 128 -2.48 4.72 20.72
CA GLU A 128 -2.88 5.87 21.55
C GLU A 128 -1.71 6.81 21.87
N VAL A 129 -0.50 6.24 21.99
CA VAL A 129 0.70 6.99 22.33
C VAL A 129 1.59 7.30 21.13
N GLY A 130 1.06 7.13 19.92
CA GLY A 130 1.77 7.40 18.67
C GLY A 130 2.90 6.42 18.39
N ILE A 131 2.89 5.24 19.03
CA ILE A 131 3.83 4.16 18.78
C ILE A 131 3.17 3.24 17.74
N THR A 132 3.15 3.69 16.48
CA THR A 132 2.82 2.85 15.34
C THR A 132 4.05 1.98 15.04
N THR A 133 4.22 0.90 15.80
CA THR A 133 5.36 0.03 15.57
C THR A 133 5.26 -0.65 14.21
N ARG A 134 6.24 -0.32 13.34
CA ARG A 134 6.83 -1.23 12.35
C ARG A 134 7.27 -2.53 13.05
N LEU A 135 6.33 -3.42 13.29
CA LEU A 135 6.62 -4.82 13.61
C LEU A 135 6.26 -5.61 12.37
N PRO A 136 7.23 -6.30 11.74
CA PRO A 136 6.87 -7.32 10.77
C PRO A 136 5.94 -8.30 11.49
N ALA A 137 4.74 -8.52 10.94
CA ALA A 137 3.75 -9.45 11.50
C ALA A 137 4.36 -10.84 11.78
N ARG A 138 5.44 -11.17 11.06
CA ARG A 138 6.24 -12.40 11.19
C ARG A 138 7.09 -12.51 12.45
N THR A 139 7.42 -11.42 13.15
CA THR A 139 8.43 -11.45 14.23
C THR A 139 7.87 -11.84 15.60
N ILE A 140 6.54 -11.74 15.82
CA ILE A 140 5.92 -11.98 17.14
C ILE A 140 5.07 -13.25 17.20
N PHE A 141 4.47 -13.69 16.07
CA PHE A 141 3.57 -14.84 16.01
C PHE A 141 4.03 -15.96 15.04
N PRO A 142 5.21 -16.58 15.25
CA PRO A 142 5.84 -17.46 14.26
C PRO A 142 5.25 -18.87 14.07
N TRP A 143 4.18 -19.29 14.77
CA TRP A 143 3.71 -20.70 14.78
C TRP A 143 2.24 -20.94 14.40
N TRP A 144 1.67 -20.13 13.51
CA TRP A 144 0.37 -20.42 12.88
C TRP A 144 0.54 -21.50 11.79
N ILE A 145 0.52 -22.78 12.18
CA ILE A 145 0.50 -23.90 11.22
C ILE A 145 -0.97 -24.21 10.83
N PRO A 146 -1.31 -24.27 9.53
CA PRO A 146 -2.64 -24.69 9.06
C PRO A 146 -2.97 -26.12 9.48
N GLY A 147 -4.19 -26.35 10.01
CA GLY A 147 -4.78 -27.70 10.10
C GLY A 147 -5.10 -28.27 11.48
N GLN A 148 -4.99 -27.50 12.59
CA GLN A 148 -5.42 -27.96 13.93
C GLN A 148 -6.50 -27.11 14.62
N PHE A 149 -7.04 -26.10 13.93
CA PHE A 149 -8.12 -25.25 14.45
C PHE A 149 -9.25 -25.08 13.44
N ASP A 150 -10.42 -24.69 13.95
CA ASP A 150 -11.60 -24.35 13.14
C ASP A 150 -11.26 -23.17 12.20
N PRO A 151 -11.23 -23.39 10.87
CA PRO A 151 -10.85 -22.37 9.89
C PRO A 151 -11.71 -21.10 9.99
N ALA A 152 -12.95 -21.20 10.47
CA ALA A 152 -13.85 -20.06 10.58
C ALA A 152 -13.40 -19.03 11.65
N LEU A 153 -12.69 -19.45 12.69
CA LEU A 153 -12.25 -18.56 13.79
C LEU A 153 -10.88 -17.93 13.53
N GLY A 154 -10.00 -18.59 12.77
CA GLY A 154 -8.72 -18.00 12.33
C GLY A 154 -8.92 -16.84 11.35
N ASN A 155 -9.88 -16.99 10.44
CA ASN A 155 -10.17 -16.00 9.39
C ASN A 155 -10.79 -14.69 9.93
N LEU A 156 -11.49 -14.74 11.06
CA LEU A 156 -12.03 -13.54 11.73
C LEU A 156 -10.93 -12.72 12.43
N PHE A 157 -9.86 -13.37 12.91
CA PHE A 157 -8.70 -12.71 13.52
C PHE A 157 -7.81 -12.01 12.48
N GLU A 158 -7.67 -12.58 11.27
CA GLU A 158 -6.96 -11.95 10.15
C GLU A 158 -7.71 -10.73 9.58
N LEU A 159 -9.05 -10.76 9.59
CA LEU A 159 -9.92 -9.69 9.06
C LEU A 159 -9.73 -8.32 9.74
N GLU A 160 -9.43 -8.32 11.04
CA GLU A 160 -9.47 -7.12 11.86
C GLU A 160 -8.08 -6.56 12.20
N ILE A 161 -7.06 -7.43 12.31
CA ILE A 161 -5.66 -7.02 12.52
C ILE A 161 -4.99 -6.60 11.19
N GLY A 162 -5.46 -7.17 10.07
CA GLY A 162 -4.87 -6.94 8.75
C GLY A 162 -5.26 -5.62 8.08
N SER A 163 -6.47 -5.08 8.25
CA SER A 163 -6.94 -3.96 7.42
C SER A 163 -6.49 -2.57 7.91
N GLY A 164 -6.44 -2.33 9.23
CA GLY A 164 -6.05 -1.03 9.80
C GLY A 164 -4.53 -0.80 9.84
N ALA A 165 -3.78 -1.71 10.48
CA ALA A 165 -2.34 -1.56 10.68
C ALA A 165 -1.53 -1.61 9.37
N ARG A 166 -2.04 -2.31 8.36
CA ARG A 166 -1.40 -2.45 7.05
C ARG A 166 -1.69 -1.28 6.11
N PHE A 167 -2.83 -0.62 6.28
CA PHE A 167 -3.13 0.62 5.59
C PHE A 167 -2.26 1.78 6.11
N ASP A 168 -2.01 1.84 7.42
CA ASP A 168 -1.05 2.81 7.98
C ASP A 168 0.41 2.54 7.54
N LEU A 169 0.75 1.27 7.24
CA LEU A 169 2.02 0.92 6.59
C LEU A 169 2.06 1.32 5.11
N ALA A 170 0.95 1.17 4.37
CA ALA A 170 0.84 1.65 2.98
C ALA A 170 1.01 3.18 2.86
N GLN A 171 0.66 3.95 3.89
CA GLN A 171 0.93 5.40 3.95
C GLN A 171 2.42 5.75 4.13
N LEU A 172 3.24 4.80 4.59
CA LEU A 172 4.65 5.01 4.95
C LEU A 172 5.63 4.46 3.92
N VAL A 173 5.13 3.85 2.84
CA VAL A 173 5.98 3.16 1.86
C VAL A 173 5.83 3.84 0.50
N LEU A 174 6.96 4.36 0.03
CA LEU A 174 7.10 4.84 -1.32
C LEU A 174 6.93 3.67 -2.29
N PRO A 175 6.30 3.88 -3.45
CA PRO A 175 6.26 2.87 -4.50
C PRO A 175 7.68 2.41 -4.81
N ARG A 176 7.92 1.10 -4.86
CA ARG A 176 9.23 0.58 -5.26
C ARG A 176 9.39 0.88 -6.74
N ARG A 177 10.28 1.82 -7.06
CA ARG A 177 10.88 2.00 -8.38
C ARG A 177 12.36 1.85 -8.09
N ASP A 178 12.85 0.62 -8.16
CA ASP A 178 14.03 0.21 -7.38
C ASP A 178 15.22 -0.19 -8.26
N PRO A 179 15.66 0.70 -9.18
CA PRO A 179 16.75 0.37 -10.07
C PRO A 179 18.06 0.22 -9.29
N LEU A 180 18.86 -0.75 -9.74
CA LEU A 180 20.21 -0.99 -9.29
C LEU A 180 21.12 0.11 -9.84
N THR A 181 21.75 0.82 -8.92
CA THR A 181 22.62 1.97 -9.17
C THR A 181 24.05 1.65 -8.77
N LEU A 182 25.00 2.35 -9.39
CA LEU A 182 26.42 2.26 -9.10
C LEU A 182 26.94 3.62 -8.67
N ASP A 183 27.65 3.63 -7.53
CA ASP A 183 28.51 4.74 -7.12
C ASP A 183 29.77 4.71 -8.00
N LEU A 184 29.95 5.71 -8.86
CA LEU A 184 30.99 5.68 -9.89
C LEU A 184 32.26 6.44 -9.52
N ASP A 185 32.21 7.40 -8.61
CA ASP A 185 33.36 8.21 -8.22
C ASP A 185 33.89 7.87 -6.82
N GLY A 186 33.13 7.10 -6.03
CA GLY A 186 33.49 6.55 -4.73
C GLY A 186 33.28 7.51 -3.57
N ASP A 187 32.46 8.55 -3.72
CA ASP A 187 32.08 9.45 -2.61
C ASP A 187 30.73 9.13 -1.95
N GLY A 188 30.07 8.08 -2.46
CA GLY A 188 28.80 7.54 -1.99
C GLY A 188 27.69 7.78 -3.01
N LEU A 189 26.62 7.00 -2.92
CA LEU A 189 25.50 7.15 -3.86
C LEU A 189 24.73 8.45 -3.63
N GLU A 190 24.58 9.23 -4.70
CA GLU A 190 23.85 10.50 -4.69
C GLU A 190 22.57 10.44 -5.51
N THR A 191 21.55 11.20 -5.10
CA THR A 191 20.27 11.24 -5.79
C THR A 191 19.65 12.64 -5.75
N VAL A 192 18.72 12.90 -6.68
CA VAL A 192 17.83 14.08 -6.69
C VAL A 192 16.38 13.65 -6.47
N GLY A 193 15.56 14.51 -5.88
CA GLY A 193 14.14 14.19 -5.63
C GLY A 193 13.24 14.59 -6.80
N VAL A 194 11.95 14.25 -6.71
CA VAL A 194 10.90 14.56 -7.72
C VAL A 194 10.83 16.03 -8.14
N ALA A 195 11.27 16.95 -7.27
CA ALA A 195 11.33 18.38 -7.56
C ALA A 195 12.30 18.74 -8.71
N ALA A 196 13.18 17.81 -9.12
CA ALA A 196 14.01 17.95 -10.32
C ALA A 196 13.19 17.95 -11.62
N GLY A 197 11.96 17.42 -11.60
CA GLY A 197 11.06 17.41 -12.75
C GLY A 197 11.43 16.37 -13.83
N ILE A 198 12.17 15.34 -13.45
CA ILE A 198 12.57 14.22 -14.31
C ILE A 198 11.37 13.28 -14.46
N LEU A 199 11.09 12.86 -15.69
CA LEU A 199 10.00 11.93 -16.00
C LEU A 199 10.60 10.65 -16.59
N PHE A 200 10.18 9.49 -16.09
CA PHE A 200 10.57 8.20 -16.65
C PHE A 200 9.46 7.15 -16.45
N ASP A 201 9.35 6.20 -17.38
CA ASP A 201 8.39 5.09 -17.32
C ASP A 201 9.01 3.92 -16.57
N HIS A 202 8.87 3.89 -15.24
CA HIS A 202 9.53 2.88 -14.41
C HIS A 202 8.86 1.50 -14.42
N ASP A 203 7.57 1.36 -14.76
CA ASP A 203 6.89 0.05 -14.87
C ASP A 203 6.75 -0.46 -16.31
N GLY A 204 7.04 0.37 -17.31
CA GLY A 204 6.82 0.01 -18.70
C GLY A 204 5.34 0.03 -19.10
N ASP A 205 4.52 0.84 -18.42
CA ASP A 205 3.10 0.99 -18.77
C ASP A 205 2.87 1.96 -19.95
N GLY A 206 3.94 2.60 -20.41
CA GLY A 206 3.98 3.55 -21.51
C GLY A 206 3.85 5.01 -21.10
N VAL A 207 3.62 5.32 -19.81
CA VAL A 207 3.44 6.69 -19.30
C VAL A 207 4.58 7.05 -18.36
N ALA A 208 5.40 8.02 -18.77
CA ALA A 208 6.46 8.52 -17.92
C ALA A 208 5.88 9.33 -16.76
N SER A 209 6.27 9.00 -15.53
CA SER A 209 5.83 9.70 -14.31
C SER A 209 6.99 10.45 -13.68
N GLY A 210 6.68 11.49 -12.91
CA GLY A 210 7.65 12.27 -12.16
C GLY A 210 8.38 11.38 -11.17
N THR A 211 9.69 11.49 -11.10
CA THR A 211 10.49 10.60 -10.27
C THR A 211 11.69 11.32 -9.65
N GLY A 212 12.13 10.84 -8.49
CA GLY A 212 13.49 11.04 -8.04
C GLY A 212 14.45 10.31 -8.98
N TRP A 213 15.74 10.64 -8.91
CA TRP A 213 16.71 10.15 -9.88
C TRP A 213 18.09 9.99 -9.25
N VAL A 214 18.94 9.17 -9.88
CA VAL A 214 20.35 9.07 -9.51
C VAL A 214 21.09 10.36 -9.89
N GLY A 215 22.12 10.73 -9.12
CA GLY A 215 23.01 11.85 -9.45
C GLY A 215 23.73 11.62 -10.78
N SER A 216 24.14 12.71 -11.44
CA SER A 216 24.83 12.64 -12.75
C SER A 216 26.25 12.06 -12.67
N ASP A 217 26.81 12.02 -11.47
CA ASP A 217 28.09 11.44 -11.05
C ASP A 217 28.05 9.92 -11.21
N ASP A 218 26.91 9.37 -10.79
CA ASP A 218 26.57 7.96 -10.67
C ASP A 218 25.79 7.46 -11.89
N GLY A 219 25.30 6.22 -11.84
CA GLY A 219 24.47 5.70 -12.93
C GLY A 219 23.67 4.44 -12.61
N PHE A 220 22.70 4.15 -13.47
CA PHE A 220 21.90 2.93 -13.43
C PHE A 220 22.60 1.78 -14.15
N LEU A 221 22.50 0.57 -13.63
CA LEU A 221 22.77 -0.63 -14.42
C LEU A 221 21.60 -0.86 -15.38
N VAL A 222 21.89 -1.07 -16.66
CA VAL A 222 20.86 -1.21 -17.70
C VAL A 222 21.21 -2.28 -18.72
N LEU A 223 20.18 -2.83 -19.35
CA LEU A 223 20.27 -3.72 -20.50
C LEU A 223 19.18 -3.32 -21.50
N ASP A 224 19.58 -2.90 -22.70
CA ASP A 224 18.67 -2.68 -23.83
C ASP A 224 18.13 -4.05 -24.28
N ARG A 225 16.94 -4.42 -23.78
CA ARG A 225 16.34 -5.75 -23.97
C ARG A 225 15.60 -5.82 -25.29
N ASN A 226 15.13 -4.70 -25.81
CA ASN A 226 14.38 -4.64 -27.07
C ASN A 226 15.27 -4.33 -28.30
N SER A 227 16.55 -4.05 -28.07
CA SER A 227 17.57 -3.70 -29.07
C SER A 227 17.24 -2.45 -29.90
N ASN A 228 16.59 -1.45 -29.31
CA ASN A 228 16.25 -0.19 -29.99
C ASN A 228 17.33 0.89 -29.85
N GLY A 229 18.37 0.65 -29.06
CA GLY A 229 19.51 1.55 -28.84
C GLY A 229 19.25 2.67 -27.83
N GLN A 230 18.16 2.60 -27.07
CA GLN A 230 17.80 3.50 -25.97
C GLN A 230 17.45 2.67 -24.74
N ILE A 231 17.41 3.31 -23.58
CA ILE A 231 16.79 2.77 -22.37
C ILE A 231 15.55 3.62 -22.17
N ASP A 232 14.38 3.06 -22.50
CA ASP A 232 13.15 3.85 -22.60
C ASP A 232 12.11 3.55 -21.52
N ASN A 233 12.28 2.46 -20.77
CA ASN A 233 11.43 2.12 -19.63
C ASN A 233 12.11 1.19 -18.61
N GLY A 234 11.44 0.96 -17.47
CA GLY A 234 11.96 0.17 -16.36
C GLY A 234 12.16 -1.31 -16.64
N THR A 235 11.56 -1.87 -17.69
CA THR A 235 11.86 -3.25 -18.12
C THR A 235 13.28 -3.39 -18.67
N GLU A 236 14.01 -2.30 -18.90
CA GLU A 236 15.41 -2.24 -19.36
C GLU A 236 16.38 -1.80 -18.25
N LEU A 237 15.85 -1.33 -17.12
CA LEU A 237 16.61 -1.15 -15.88
C LEU A 237 16.79 -2.51 -15.18
N PHE A 238 17.63 -2.53 -14.16
CA PHE A 238 17.74 -3.66 -13.22
C PHE A 238 16.99 -3.32 -11.94
N GLY A 239 15.70 -3.64 -11.87
CA GLY A 239 14.83 -3.48 -10.70
C GLY A 239 13.64 -4.44 -10.72
N ASP A 240 12.61 -4.15 -9.93
CA ASP A 240 11.37 -4.92 -9.77
C ASP A 240 10.52 -5.07 -11.04
N SER A 241 10.76 -4.21 -12.03
CA SER A 241 10.11 -4.23 -13.36
C SER A 241 10.91 -5.03 -14.39
N THR A 242 12.07 -5.58 -14.00
CA THR A 242 12.90 -6.42 -14.87
C THR A 242 12.19 -7.74 -15.17
N PRO A 243 11.99 -8.11 -16.44
CA PRO A 243 11.46 -9.43 -16.78
C PRO A 243 12.47 -10.55 -16.47
N LEU A 244 12.00 -11.59 -15.78
CA LEU A 244 12.81 -12.79 -15.52
C LEU A 244 12.68 -13.82 -16.65
N SER A 245 13.78 -14.53 -16.93
CA SER A 245 13.79 -15.62 -17.93
C SER A 245 12.77 -16.74 -17.66
N GLY A 246 12.39 -16.95 -16.40
CA GLY A 246 11.37 -17.91 -15.96
C GLY A 246 9.92 -17.42 -16.09
N GLY A 247 9.71 -16.17 -16.56
CA GLY A 247 8.43 -15.47 -16.50
C GLY A 247 8.24 -14.69 -15.21
N GLY A 248 7.36 -13.69 -15.24
CA GLY A 248 7.21 -12.71 -14.16
C GLY A 248 8.31 -11.64 -14.18
N THR A 249 8.37 -10.85 -13.12
CA THR A 249 9.39 -9.82 -12.91
C THR A 249 10.26 -10.12 -11.69
N ALA A 250 11.42 -9.46 -11.61
CA ALA A 250 12.34 -9.60 -10.49
C ALA A 250 11.73 -9.06 -9.19
N ALA A 251 12.21 -9.56 -8.05
CA ALA A 251 11.78 -9.06 -6.75
C ALA A 251 12.40 -7.70 -6.38
N ASP A 252 13.60 -7.44 -6.90
CA ASP A 252 14.45 -6.26 -6.68
C ASP A 252 15.58 -6.24 -7.74
N GLY A 253 16.42 -5.20 -7.73
CA GLY A 253 17.52 -5.03 -8.68
C GLY A 253 18.64 -6.06 -8.56
N PHE A 254 18.88 -6.64 -7.38
CA PHE A 254 19.86 -7.71 -7.19
C PHE A 254 19.35 -9.07 -7.68
N ALA A 255 18.05 -9.35 -7.52
CA ALA A 255 17.39 -10.50 -8.12
C ALA A 255 17.40 -10.42 -9.66
N ALA A 256 17.23 -9.22 -10.21
CA ALA A 256 17.42 -8.97 -11.63
C ALA A 256 18.88 -9.23 -12.06
N LEU A 257 19.87 -8.76 -11.29
CA LEU A 257 21.29 -8.99 -11.56
C LEU A 257 21.65 -10.48 -11.51
N ALA A 258 21.10 -11.23 -10.55
CA ALA A 258 21.39 -12.64 -10.33
C ALA A 258 21.08 -13.52 -11.55
N GLN A 259 20.13 -13.13 -12.42
CA GLN A 259 19.86 -13.89 -13.64
C GLN A 259 20.99 -13.79 -14.68
N GLU A 260 21.81 -12.73 -14.61
CA GLU A 260 22.91 -12.49 -15.54
C GLU A 260 24.19 -13.22 -15.13
N ASP A 261 24.25 -13.78 -13.91
CA ASP A 261 25.29 -14.72 -13.47
C ASP A 261 25.00 -16.11 -14.06
N THR A 262 25.35 -16.26 -15.34
CA THR A 262 25.06 -17.43 -16.16
C THR A 262 25.92 -18.64 -15.80
N ASN A 263 27.03 -18.43 -15.09
CA ASN A 263 27.92 -19.48 -14.65
C ASN A 263 27.69 -19.88 -13.15
N ALA A 264 26.89 -19.10 -12.43
CA ALA A 264 26.50 -19.26 -11.03
C ALA A 264 27.68 -19.23 -10.03
N ASP A 265 28.68 -18.38 -10.27
CA ASP A 265 29.83 -18.22 -9.37
C ASP A 265 29.66 -17.07 -8.35
N GLY A 266 28.51 -16.40 -8.38
CA GLY A 266 28.15 -15.29 -7.50
C GLY A 266 28.56 -13.93 -8.05
N ARG A 267 29.04 -13.86 -9.29
CA ARG A 267 29.46 -12.63 -9.96
C ARG A 267 28.95 -12.57 -11.38
N VAL A 268 28.65 -11.36 -11.82
CA VAL A 268 28.43 -11.08 -13.24
C VAL A 268 29.69 -10.43 -13.78
N ASP A 269 30.41 -11.14 -14.64
CA ASP A 269 31.68 -10.69 -15.21
C ASP A 269 31.85 -11.11 -16.69
N SER A 270 33.04 -10.88 -17.25
CA SER A 270 33.35 -11.20 -18.66
C SER A 270 33.16 -12.68 -19.07
N LEU A 271 32.98 -13.59 -18.11
CA LEU A 271 32.68 -15.01 -18.33
C LEU A 271 31.18 -15.26 -18.56
N ASP A 272 30.33 -14.27 -18.31
CA ASP A 272 28.89 -14.36 -18.48
C ASP A 272 28.40 -13.94 -19.87
N ALA A 273 27.33 -14.61 -20.33
CA ALA A 273 26.86 -14.49 -21.70
C ALA A 273 26.49 -13.05 -22.09
N ASN A 274 25.90 -12.29 -21.17
CA ASN A 274 25.36 -10.96 -21.42
C ASN A 274 26.26 -9.81 -20.97
N TRP A 275 27.47 -10.08 -20.43
CA TRP A 275 28.39 -9.04 -19.95
C TRP A 275 28.61 -7.89 -20.93
N ASN A 276 28.87 -8.24 -22.20
CA ASN A 276 29.14 -7.25 -23.25
C ASN A 276 27.90 -6.45 -23.69
N ALA A 277 26.70 -6.86 -23.28
CA ALA A 277 25.45 -6.16 -23.55
C ALA A 277 25.09 -5.17 -22.42
N LEU A 278 25.54 -5.45 -21.19
CA LEU A 278 25.31 -4.56 -20.05
C LEU A 278 25.93 -3.17 -20.27
N ARG A 279 25.24 -2.15 -19.79
CA ARG A 279 25.70 -0.75 -19.80
C ARG A 279 25.46 -0.12 -18.44
N VAL A 280 26.13 1.00 -18.21
CA VAL A 280 25.79 1.95 -17.17
C VAL A 280 25.23 3.20 -17.84
N TRP A 281 24.01 3.58 -17.48
CA TRP A 281 23.40 4.82 -17.93
C TRP A 281 23.68 5.92 -16.92
N ARG A 282 24.45 6.92 -17.33
CA ARG A 282 24.67 8.16 -16.59
C ARG A 282 23.90 9.27 -17.27
N ASP A 283 22.75 9.63 -16.73
CA ASP A 283 21.97 10.77 -17.21
C ASP A 283 22.69 12.08 -16.81
N LEU A 284 23.49 12.60 -17.74
CA LEU A 284 24.42 13.70 -17.46
C LEU A 284 23.71 15.05 -17.45
N ASN A 285 22.61 15.17 -18.19
CA ASN A 285 21.81 16.39 -18.25
C ASN A 285 20.54 16.33 -17.38
N GLN A 286 20.27 15.18 -16.75
CA GLN A 286 19.17 14.94 -15.83
C GLN A 286 17.82 15.21 -16.51
N ASP A 287 17.64 14.68 -17.72
CA ASP A 287 16.42 14.85 -18.51
C ASP A 287 15.55 13.57 -18.62
N GLY A 288 16.01 12.45 -18.03
CA GLY A 288 15.30 11.17 -18.02
C GLY A 288 15.28 10.47 -19.39
N VAL A 289 15.99 10.98 -20.40
CA VAL A 289 16.00 10.40 -21.75
C VAL A 289 17.37 9.83 -22.04
N SER A 290 17.46 8.50 -22.17
CA SER A 290 18.73 7.86 -22.50
C SER A 290 19.25 8.27 -23.88
N GLN A 291 20.42 8.91 -23.94
CA GLN A 291 21.06 9.24 -25.21
C GLN A 291 22.41 8.52 -25.39
N SER A 292 22.84 8.37 -26.64
CA SER A 292 24.07 7.59 -26.97
C SER A 292 25.36 8.08 -26.28
N GLY A 293 25.41 9.34 -25.82
CA GLY A 293 26.55 9.90 -25.09
C GLY A 293 26.56 9.58 -23.59
N GLU A 294 25.51 8.92 -23.10
CA GLU A 294 25.23 8.66 -21.68
C GLU A 294 25.31 7.17 -21.33
N LEU A 295 25.41 6.31 -22.33
CA LEU A 295 25.50 4.86 -22.17
C LEU A 295 26.96 4.42 -22.25
N PHE A 296 27.48 3.94 -21.12
CA PHE A 296 28.86 3.50 -20.99
C PHE A 296 28.94 1.98 -20.87
N THR A 297 29.97 1.38 -21.46
CA THR A 297 30.30 -0.03 -21.19
C THR A 297 30.94 -0.16 -19.80
N LEU A 298 30.76 -1.29 -19.13
CA LEU A 298 31.39 -1.57 -17.83
C LEU A 298 32.92 -1.45 -17.94
N ASP A 299 33.49 -2.03 -18.99
CA ASP A 299 34.93 -1.93 -19.29
C ASP A 299 35.41 -0.47 -19.42
N SER A 300 34.64 0.40 -20.08
CA SER A 300 35.00 1.82 -20.24
C SER A 300 34.97 2.62 -18.94
N LEU A 301 34.20 2.16 -17.95
CA LEU A 301 34.17 2.71 -16.59
C LEU A 301 35.16 1.98 -15.67
N GLY A 302 35.92 1.02 -16.18
CA GLY A 302 36.88 0.25 -15.40
C GLY A 302 36.22 -0.69 -14.40
N ILE A 303 35.01 -1.19 -14.68
CA ILE A 303 34.31 -2.19 -13.87
C ILE A 303 34.64 -3.58 -14.41
N ALA A 304 35.10 -4.47 -13.54
CA ALA A 304 35.56 -5.81 -13.90
C ALA A 304 34.57 -6.93 -13.55
N ALA A 305 33.74 -6.74 -12.53
CA ALA A 305 32.72 -7.69 -12.09
C ALA A 305 31.68 -6.97 -11.23
N LEU A 306 30.45 -7.47 -11.21
CA LEU A 306 29.38 -7.06 -10.28
C LEU A 306 29.13 -8.22 -9.32
N ASP A 307 29.19 -8.00 -8.00
CA ASP A 307 28.87 -9.06 -7.04
C ASP A 307 27.34 -9.17 -6.89
N VAL A 308 26.81 -10.39 -6.96
CA VAL A 308 25.35 -10.66 -6.81
C VAL A 308 24.92 -10.60 -5.34
N ALA A 309 25.87 -10.70 -4.41
CA ALA A 309 25.59 -10.68 -2.98
C ALA A 309 25.04 -9.32 -2.52
N VAL A 310 23.94 -9.36 -1.78
CA VAL A 310 23.22 -8.20 -1.28
C VAL A 310 23.19 -8.17 0.23
N THR A 311 23.22 -6.98 0.81
CA THR A 311 22.98 -6.73 2.23
C THR A 311 21.76 -5.83 2.37
N GLU A 312 20.76 -6.30 3.11
CA GLU A 312 19.57 -5.51 3.44
C GLU A 312 19.98 -4.19 4.10
N HIS A 313 19.40 -3.11 3.61
CA HIS A 313 19.59 -1.77 4.13
C HIS A 313 18.22 -1.08 4.27
N THR A 314 18.18 0.11 4.85
CA THR A 314 16.99 0.96 4.78
C THR A 314 17.41 2.37 5.19
N GLN A 315 17.65 3.24 4.20
CA GLN A 315 17.93 4.64 4.48
C GLN A 315 17.14 5.54 3.53
N THR A 316 16.17 6.26 4.07
CA THR A 316 15.50 7.34 3.35
C THR A 316 16.40 8.57 3.34
N LEU A 317 16.63 9.11 2.14
CA LEU A 317 17.41 10.30 1.88
C LEU A 317 16.53 11.56 2.02
N PRO A 318 17.12 12.75 2.25
CA PRO A 318 16.35 13.99 2.48
C PRO A 318 15.45 14.41 1.32
N ASN A 319 15.71 13.91 0.11
CA ASN A 319 14.98 14.19 -1.11
C ASN A 319 13.82 13.23 -1.38
N GLY A 320 13.57 12.28 -0.47
CA GLY A 320 12.49 11.31 -0.57
C GLY A 320 12.90 9.95 -1.13
N ASN A 321 14.04 9.82 -1.81
CA ASN A 321 14.51 8.51 -2.29
C ASN A 321 14.95 7.62 -1.12
N GLN A 322 15.01 6.31 -1.31
CA GLN A 322 15.47 5.38 -0.29
C GLN A 322 16.45 4.38 -0.85
N VAL A 323 17.61 4.24 -0.21
CA VAL A 323 18.53 3.13 -0.42
C VAL A 323 17.98 1.92 0.32
N ALA A 324 17.49 0.94 -0.45
CA ALA A 324 16.84 -0.27 0.03
C ALA A 324 17.87 -1.36 0.31
N ASP A 325 18.82 -1.58 -0.59
CA ASP A 325 19.80 -2.64 -0.43
C ASP A 325 21.18 -2.18 -0.91
N LEU A 326 22.23 -2.82 -0.37
CA LEU A 326 23.62 -2.51 -0.69
C LEU A 326 24.35 -3.72 -1.26
N GLY A 327 25.23 -3.48 -2.23
CA GLY A 327 26.12 -4.47 -2.83
C GLY A 327 27.43 -3.84 -3.27
N SER A 328 28.22 -4.60 -4.03
CA SER A 328 29.55 -4.15 -4.49
C SER A 328 29.86 -4.57 -5.91
N TYR A 329 30.76 -3.82 -6.55
CA TYR A 329 31.37 -4.19 -7.81
C TYR A 329 32.89 -4.10 -7.73
N VAL A 330 33.61 -4.83 -8.56
CA VAL A 330 35.08 -4.85 -8.59
C VAL A 330 35.59 -3.86 -9.64
N ARG A 331 36.51 -2.98 -9.26
CA ARG A 331 37.22 -2.08 -10.20
C ARG A 331 38.46 -2.76 -10.80
N SER A 332 38.66 -2.56 -12.09
CA SER A 332 39.77 -3.08 -12.89
C SER A 332 41.11 -2.36 -12.65
N ASP A 333 41.08 -1.13 -12.12
CA ASP A 333 42.26 -0.27 -11.98
C ASP A 333 43.03 -0.48 -10.66
N GLY A 334 42.47 -1.30 -9.75
CA GLY A 334 43.11 -1.67 -8.49
C GLY A 334 43.40 -0.50 -7.55
N SER A 335 42.61 0.58 -7.58
CA SER A 335 42.87 1.75 -6.74
C SER A 335 43.10 1.34 -5.26
N THR A 336 44.21 1.80 -4.69
CA THR A 336 44.87 1.16 -3.53
C THR A 336 44.48 1.78 -2.20
N GLY A 337 43.46 1.19 -1.60
CA GLY A 337 43.01 1.30 -0.22
C GLY A 337 42.17 0.06 0.03
N THR A 338 42.04 -0.44 1.25
CA THR A 338 41.38 -1.75 1.51
C THR A 338 39.89 -1.81 1.11
N LEU A 339 39.32 -0.66 0.70
CA LEU A 339 37.97 -0.47 0.13
C LEU A 339 37.98 -0.09 -1.37
N ALA A 340 39.14 0.20 -1.96
CA ALA A 340 39.26 0.88 -3.25
C ALA A 340 39.40 -0.09 -4.46
N GLN A 341 39.37 -1.41 -4.20
CA GLN A 341 39.11 -2.42 -5.24
C GLN A 341 37.61 -2.68 -5.46
N THR A 342 36.77 -2.20 -4.55
CA THR A 342 35.33 -2.48 -4.51
C THR A 342 34.57 -1.16 -4.55
N GLY A 343 33.87 -0.89 -5.65
CA GLY A 343 32.88 0.18 -5.67
C GLY A 343 31.55 -0.28 -5.06
N GLN A 344 30.67 0.65 -4.75
CA GLN A 344 29.38 0.37 -4.13
C GLN A 344 28.28 0.29 -5.18
N MET A 345 27.37 -0.67 -5.00
CA MET A 345 26.08 -0.70 -5.70
C MET A 345 24.97 -0.53 -4.69
N ALA A 346 23.85 0.00 -5.14
CA ALA A 346 22.67 0.15 -4.30
C ALA A 346 21.40 -0.08 -5.10
N ASP A 347 20.47 -0.80 -4.49
CA ASP A 347 19.08 -0.80 -4.92
C ASP A 347 18.40 0.44 -4.31
N VAL A 348 17.81 1.29 -5.16
CA VAL A 348 17.26 2.58 -4.74
C VAL A 348 15.79 2.70 -5.08
N ASN A 349 14.93 2.68 -4.08
CA ASN A 349 13.54 3.10 -4.21
C ASN A 349 13.47 4.60 -4.52
N LEU A 350 13.28 4.95 -5.78
CA LEU A 350 13.11 6.33 -6.23
C LEU A 350 11.73 6.85 -5.80
N ALA A 351 11.68 8.11 -5.37
CA ALA A 351 10.43 8.77 -5.07
C ALA A 351 9.60 8.90 -6.35
N ASP A 352 8.29 8.68 -6.27
CA ASP A 352 7.38 8.65 -7.41
C ASP A 352 6.32 9.74 -7.29
N ASP A 353 6.01 10.39 -8.40
CA ASP A 353 5.05 11.47 -8.54
C ASP A 353 4.24 11.28 -9.82
N THR A 354 3.21 10.46 -9.70
CA THR A 354 2.23 10.20 -10.77
C THR A 354 1.37 11.42 -11.11
N PHE A 355 1.46 12.53 -10.36
CA PHE A 355 0.73 13.75 -10.70
C PHE A 355 1.37 14.45 -11.90
N HIS A 356 2.70 14.49 -11.95
CA HIS A 356 3.44 14.97 -13.11
C HIS A 356 3.72 13.81 -14.04
N ARG A 357 3.17 13.86 -15.26
CA ARG A 357 3.19 12.73 -16.18
C ARG A 357 3.31 13.16 -17.63
N GLN A 358 3.83 12.27 -18.46
CA GLN A 358 3.88 12.44 -19.91
C GLN A 358 3.45 11.15 -20.62
N PHE A 359 2.39 11.27 -21.41
CA PHE A 359 2.00 10.23 -22.37
C PHE A 359 2.97 10.20 -23.56
N PRO A 360 3.16 9.04 -24.20
CA PRO A 360 4.13 8.89 -25.28
C PRO A 360 3.63 9.53 -26.58
N ASP A 361 2.34 9.85 -26.64
CA ASP A 361 1.63 10.42 -27.78
C ASP A 361 0.65 11.52 -27.36
N THR A 362 0.22 12.30 -28.36
CA THR A 362 -0.80 13.34 -28.20
C THR A 362 -2.07 12.95 -28.95
N VAL A 363 -3.23 13.31 -28.38
CA VAL A 363 -4.53 13.03 -29.00
C VAL A 363 -5.02 14.28 -29.75
N PRO A 364 -5.26 14.20 -31.08
CA PRO A 364 -5.83 15.33 -31.80
C PRO A 364 -7.19 15.75 -31.25
N LEU A 365 -7.33 17.03 -30.89
CA LEU A 365 -8.57 17.54 -30.33
C LEU A 365 -9.69 17.61 -31.37
N THR A 366 -10.85 17.02 -31.03
CA THR A 366 -12.08 17.18 -31.82
C THR A 366 -12.53 18.65 -31.85
N PRO A 367 -13.23 19.10 -32.91
CA PRO A 367 -13.79 20.46 -32.96
C PRO A 367 -14.67 20.80 -31.74
N GLU A 368 -15.39 19.81 -31.23
CA GLU A 368 -16.22 19.93 -30.03
C GLU A 368 -15.34 20.21 -28.79
N ALA A 369 -14.33 19.36 -28.54
CA ALA A 369 -13.44 19.47 -27.38
C ALA A 369 -12.65 20.79 -27.34
N GLN A 370 -12.24 21.33 -28.50
CA GLN A 370 -11.54 22.63 -28.59
C GLN A 370 -12.32 23.78 -27.95
N SER A 371 -13.66 23.69 -27.93
CA SER A 371 -14.54 24.72 -27.39
C SER A 371 -14.85 24.57 -25.90
N LEU A 372 -14.52 23.41 -25.31
CA LEU A 372 -14.84 23.06 -23.93
C LEU A 372 -13.79 23.58 -22.94
N PRO A 373 -14.12 23.71 -21.64
CA PRO A 373 -13.13 23.94 -20.59
C PRO A 373 -12.04 22.86 -20.59
N ASP A 374 -10.86 23.18 -20.06
CA ASP A 374 -9.71 22.28 -20.07
C ASP A 374 -9.00 22.26 -18.72
N MET A 375 -8.30 21.17 -18.45
CA MET A 375 -7.33 21.09 -17.36
C MET A 375 -6.43 19.87 -17.57
N GLN A 376 -5.24 19.93 -16.99
CA GLN A 376 -4.35 18.78 -16.95
C GLN A 376 -4.97 17.68 -16.09
N GLY A 377 -4.84 16.44 -16.57
CA GLY A 377 -5.14 15.26 -15.75
C GLY A 377 -3.92 14.85 -14.91
N SER A 378 -4.04 13.75 -14.18
CA SER A 378 -2.97 13.13 -13.40
C SER A 378 -3.03 11.61 -13.49
N GLY A 379 -2.01 10.92 -13.03
CA GLY A 379 -1.98 9.45 -13.02
C GLY A 379 -2.04 8.87 -14.44
N LEU A 380 -3.09 8.10 -14.72
CA LEU A 380 -3.30 7.52 -16.06
C LEU A 380 -4.47 8.18 -16.79
N VAL A 381 -5.00 9.28 -16.25
CA VAL A 381 -6.07 10.07 -16.86
C VAL A 381 -5.47 11.18 -17.70
N ARG A 382 -5.70 11.18 -19.02
CA ARG A 382 -5.27 12.23 -19.97
C ARG A 382 -5.85 13.60 -19.66
N ASP A 383 -5.27 14.63 -20.25
CA ASP A 383 -5.77 16.00 -20.15
C ASP A 383 -7.21 16.09 -20.66
N LEU A 384 -8.03 16.92 -20.02
CA LEU A 384 -9.49 16.85 -20.11
C LEU A 384 -10.01 16.93 -21.55
N ARG A 385 -9.43 17.78 -22.40
CA ARG A 385 -9.82 17.86 -23.81
C ARG A 385 -9.35 16.70 -24.66
N GLU A 386 -8.18 16.11 -24.37
CA GLU A 386 -7.72 14.90 -25.04
C GLU A 386 -8.65 13.73 -24.70
N ALA A 387 -8.94 13.54 -23.41
CA ALA A 387 -9.89 12.56 -22.91
C ALA A 387 -11.29 12.77 -23.51
N ALA A 388 -11.79 14.01 -23.56
CA ALA A 388 -13.08 14.33 -24.18
C ALA A 388 -13.09 14.08 -25.70
N SER A 389 -11.93 14.13 -26.36
CA SER A 389 -11.80 13.78 -27.77
C SER A 389 -11.87 12.26 -28.01
N GLN A 390 -11.59 11.46 -26.98
CA GLN A 390 -11.69 9.99 -27.01
C GLN A 390 -13.07 9.50 -26.50
N SER A 391 -13.73 10.25 -25.64
CA SER A 391 -15.01 9.88 -25.02
C SER A 391 -16.12 10.90 -25.29
N GLY A 392 -17.10 10.48 -26.11
CA GLY A 392 -18.30 11.28 -26.35
C GLY A 392 -19.16 11.49 -25.09
N ALA A 393 -19.13 10.54 -24.14
CA ALA A 393 -19.82 10.68 -22.86
C ALA A 393 -19.21 11.82 -22.03
N LEU A 394 -17.88 11.84 -21.91
CA LEU A 394 -17.15 12.90 -21.22
C LEU A 394 -17.34 14.26 -21.91
N ALA A 395 -17.22 14.32 -23.24
CA ALA A 395 -17.44 15.56 -23.99
C ALA A 395 -18.85 16.14 -23.74
N ASN A 396 -19.88 15.29 -23.71
CA ASN A 396 -21.25 15.69 -23.43
C ASN A 396 -21.45 16.18 -21.99
N LEU A 397 -20.86 15.50 -21.00
CA LEU A 397 -20.91 15.93 -19.60
C LEU A 397 -20.19 17.26 -19.38
N LEU A 398 -19.02 17.42 -20.00
CA LEU A 398 -18.25 18.66 -19.94
C LEU A 398 -18.97 19.83 -20.63
N ALA A 399 -19.67 19.58 -21.73
CA ALA A 399 -20.54 20.57 -22.37
C ALA A 399 -21.71 20.98 -21.47
N GLN A 400 -22.35 20.02 -20.79
CA GLN A 400 -23.41 20.29 -19.81
C GLN A 400 -22.90 21.10 -18.62
N TYR A 401 -21.72 20.74 -18.08
CA TYR A 401 -21.05 21.49 -17.01
C TYR A 401 -20.77 22.93 -17.44
N ALA A 402 -20.25 23.13 -18.65
CA ALA A 402 -19.95 24.46 -19.17
C ALA A 402 -21.21 25.32 -19.42
N ALA A 403 -22.34 24.69 -19.70
CA ALA A 403 -23.62 25.36 -19.95
C ALA A 403 -24.50 25.50 -18.68
N ALA A 404 -24.12 24.86 -17.57
CA ALA A 404 -24.91 24.86 -16.35
C ALA A 404 -25.02 26.28 -15.76
N PRO A 405 -26.25 26.75 -15.44
CA PRO A 405 -26.49 28.18 -15.15
C PRO A 405 -26.12 28.59 -13.71
N THR A 406 -25.88 27.63 -12.82
CA THR A 406 -25.61 27.91 -11.40
C THR A 406 -24.46 27.05 -10.87
N ARG A 407 -23.78 27.56 -9.85
CA ARG A 407 -22.77 26.80 -9.09
C ARG A 407 -23.29 25.46 -8.59
N ALA A 408 -24.54 25.42 -8.11
CA ALA A 408 -25.15 24.19 -7.63
C ALA A 408 -25.34 23.17 -8.77
N ALA A 409 -25.79 23.61 -9.95
CA ALA A 409 -25.94 22.74 -11.12
C ALA A 409 -24.59 22.24 -11.64
N GLN A 410 -23.54 23.08 -11.63
CA GLN A 410 -22.18 22.67 -11.98
C GLN A 410 -21.64 21.63 -11.00
N ARG A 411 -21.78 21.86 -9.69
CA ARG A 411 -21.31 20.94 -8.65
C ARG A 411 -22.01 19.58 -8.69
N ALA A 412 -23.28 19.56 -9.05
CA ALA A 412 -24.06 18.32 -9.19
C ALA A 412 -23.59 17.44 -10.37
N LEU A 413 -22.81 17.98 -11.31
CA LEU A 413 -22.26 17.25 -12.45
C LEU A 413 -20.83 16.72 -12.20
N LEU A 414 -20.16 17.13 -11.13
CA LEU A 414 -18.75 16.82 -10.91
C LEU A 414 -18.49 15.33 -10.75
N ASP A 415 -19.33 14.61 -10.01
CA ASP A 415 -19.12 13.18 -9.75
C ASP A 415 -19.23 12.37 -11.06
N GLN A 416 -20.23 12.68 -11.89
CA GLN A 416 -20.39 12.06 -13.21
C GLN A 416 -19.25 12.43 -14.17
N LEU A 417 -18.78 13.68 -14.10
CA LEU A 417 -17.69 14.16 -14.93
C LEU A 417 -16.36 13.48 -14.56
N LEU A 418 -16.08 13.33 -13.26
CA LEU A 418 -14.90 12.64 -12.76
C LEU A 418 -14.90 11.15 -13.15
N ASP A 419 -16.03 10.46 -12.98
CA ASP A 419 -16.19 9.05 -13.36
C ASP A 419 -15.97 8.86 -14.87
N ALA A 420 -16.66 9.66 -15.70
CA ALA A 420 -16.50 9.60 -17.16
C ALA A 420 -15.10 10.01 -17.65
N TRP A 421 -14.34 10.76 -16.84
CA TRP A 421 -12.95 11.12 -17.13
C TRP A 421 -11.99 10.01 -16.72
N ALA A 422 -12.20 9.41 -15.54
CA ALA A 422 -11.48 8.22 -15.10
C ALA A 422 -11.62 7.05 -16.09
N ASP A 423 -12.82 6.85 -16.65
CA ASP A 423 -13.12 5.83 -17.68
C ASP A 423 -12.32 5.98 -18.98
N THR A 424 -11.63 7.10 -19.19
CA THR A 424 -10.74 7.30 -20.35
C THR A 424 -9.31 6.82 -20.12
N SER A 425 -8.96 6.46 -18.88
CA SER A 425 -7.63 5.95 -18.52
C SER A 425 -7.43 4.50 -18.95
N SER A 426 -6.18 4.03 -18.90
CA SER A 426 -5.87 2.60 -19.00
C SER A 426 -6.34 1.78 -17.79
N LEU A 427 -6.74 2.44 -16.69
CA LEU A 427 -7.37 1.83 -15.51
C LEU A 427 -8.90 1.97 -15.54
N ALA A 428 -9.52 1.82 -16.71
CA ALA A 428 -10.96 2.03 -16.89
C ALA A 428 -11.84 1.00 -16.15
N GLU A 429 -11.30 -0.17 -15.82
CA GLU A 429 -12.03 -1.24 -15.13
C GLU A 429 -12.07 -1.01 -13.63
N ARG A 430 -13.27 -1.08 -13.05
CA ARG A 430 -13.45 -1.07 -11.59
C ARG A 430 -12.92 -2.36 -10.97
N LEU A 431 -12.70 -2.36 -9.64
CA LEU A 431 -12.17 -3.52 -8.91
C LEU A 431 -12.87 -4.84 -9.29
N GLU A 432 -14.19 -4.79 -9.38
CA GLU A 432 -15.05 -5.95 -9.63
C GLU A 432 -15.02 -6.43 -11.09
N GLU A 433 -14.53 -5.61 -12.00
CA GLU A 433 -14.48 -5.86 -13.44
C GLU A 433 -13.11 -6.40 -13.88
N ARG A 434 -12.07 -6.14 -13.08
CA ARG A 434 -10.67 -6.52 -13.33
C ARG A 434 -10.40 -8.01 -13.40
N SER A 435 -11.33 -8.86 -12.95
CA SER A 435 -11.17 -10.31 -13.06
C SER A 435 -12.50 -11.05 -13.11
N SER A 436 -12.55 -12.02 -14.02
CA SER A 436 -13.59 -13.04 -14.07
C SER A 436 -13.28 -14.28 -13.22
N HIS A 437 -12.06 -14.37 -12.65
CA HIS A 437 -11.60 -15.49 -11.82
C HIS A 437 -12.04 -15.37 -10.36
N TYR A 438 -12.38 -14.15 -9.93
CA TYR A 438 -12.84 -13.88 -8.58
C TYR A 438 -14.25 -13.29 -8.57
N ARG A 439 -14.98 -13.57 -7.50
CA ARG A 439 -16.21 -12.87 -7.13
C ARG A 439 -15.89 -11.92 -5.99
N PHE A 440 -16.36 -10.69 -6.08
CA PHE A 440 -16.12 -9.69 -5.05
C PHE A 440 -17.31 -9.63 -4.09
N ARG A 441 -17.02 -9.64 -2.79
CA ARG A 441 -18.03 -9.57 -1.73
C ARG A 441 -17.65 -8.50 -0.71
N PHE A 442 -18.37 -7.37 -0.75
CA PHE A 442 -18.22 -6.28 0.21
C PHE A 442 -18.93 -6.61 1.52
N MET A 443 -18.15 -6.72 2.59
CA MET A 443 -18.55 -7.16 3.92
C MET A 443 -18.85 -6.01 4.87
N ALA A 444 -18.12 -4.90 4.75
CA ALA A 444 -18.28 -3.75 5.62
C ALA A 444 -17.79 -2.44 4.99
N PHE A 445 -18.45 -1.34 5.37
CA PHE A 445 -18.02 0.04 5.13
C PHE A 445 -18.07 0.79 6.47
N GLY A 446 -16.93 1.00 7.12
CA GLY A 446 -16.87 1.59 8.46
C GLY A 446 -17.59 0.70 9.46
N ASP A 447 -18.60 1.23 10.15
CA ASP A 447 -19.46 0.47 11.08
C ASP A 447 -20.64 -0.26 10.41
N VAL A 448 -20.88 0.00 9.12
CA VAL A 448 -22.01 -0.60 8.38
C VAL A 448 -21.64 -2.02 7.92
N ARG A 449 -22.37 -3.03 8.41
CA ARG A 449 -22.08 -4.45 8.12
C ARG A 449 -23.06 -5.03 7.09
N ARG A 450 -22.56 -5.74 6.08
CA ARG A 450 -23.38 -6.42 5.05
C ARG A 450 -24.52 -7.24 5.65
N SER A 451 -24.23 -8.01 6.70
CA SER A 451 -25.17 -8.91 7.37
C SER A 451 -26.41 -8.21 7.93
N GLN A 452 -26.32 -6.91 8.26
CA GLN A 452 -27.46 -6.10 8.74
C GLN A 452 -28.37 -5.64 7.59
N HIS A 453 -27.91 -5.75 6.35
CA HIS A 453 -28.57 -5.22 5.16
C HIS A 453 -29.02 -6.32 4.18
N VAL A 454 -28.98 -7.59 4.61
CA VAL A 454 -29.53 -8.70 3.83
C VAL A 454 -31.05 -8.75 4.01
N THR A 455 -31.76 -8.67 2.90
CA THR A 455 -33.23 -8.62 2.82
C THR A 455 -33.87 -9.89 2.25
N ALA A 456 -33.06 -10.83 1.76
CA ALA A 456 -33.58 -12.08 1.23
C ALA A 456 -34.15 -12.97 2.34
N VAL A 457 -35.28 -13.59 2.02
CA VAL A 457 -35.84 -14.72 2.76
C VAL A 457 -35.79 -15.95 1.85
N ASP A 458 -35.61 -17.13 2.42
CA ASP A 458 -35.76 -18.38 1.66
C ASP A 458 -37.23 -18.61 1.26
N ASP A 459 -37.49 -19.64 0.44
CA ASP A 459 -38.85 -20.01 0.01
C ASP A 459 -39.81 -20.37 1.17
N LEU A 460 -39.28 -20.49 2.40
CA LEU A 460 -40.00 -20.77 3.63
C LEU A 460 -40.24 -19.52 4.49
N GLY A 461 -39.80 -18.35 4.04
CA GLY A 461 -39.93 -17.08 4.76
C GLY A 461 -38.92 -16.89 5.90
N THR A 462 -37.89 -17.73 5.97
CA THR A 462 -36.79 -17.60 6.92
C THR A 462 -35.85 -16.50 6.44
N PRO A 463 -35.46 -15.51 7.28
CA PRO A 463 -34.41 -14.57 6.95
C PRO A 463 -33.15 -15.33 6.53
N TYR A 464 -32.64 -15.02 5.35
CA TYR A 464 -31.37 -15.55 4.91
C TYR A 464 -30.27 -14.99 5.83
N VAL A 465 -29.61 -15.88 6.56
CA VAL A 465 -28.43 -15.51 7.35
C VAL A 465 -27.23 -15.65 6.43
N ASP A 466 -26.65 -14.53 6.03
CA ASP A 466 -25.33 -14.54 5.40
C ASP A 466 -24.32 -14.88 6.50
N THR A 467 -24.18 -16.17 6.79
CA THR A 467 -23.02 -16.66 7.52
C THR A 467 -21.87 -16.56 6.56
N ASP A 468 -20.82 -15.81 6.92
CA ASP A 468 -19.64 -15.44 6.14
C ASP A 468 -18.87 -16.60 5.44
N ALA A 469 -19.40 -17.83 5.42
CA ALA A 469 -18.73 -19.06 5.03
C ALA A 469 -19.45 -19.95 3.98
N THR A 470 -20.70 -19.71 3.53
CA THR A 470 -21.45 -20.80 2.83
C THR A 470 -22.15 -20.53 1.49
N ASP A 471 -22.10 -19.34 0.88
CA ASP A 471 -22.74 -19.15 -0.44
C ASP A 471 -21.73 -18.98 -1.58
N VAL A 472 -21.07 -20.10 -1.94
CA VAL A 472 -20.07 -20.22 -3.02
C VAL A 472 -20.73 -20.49 -4.39
N THR A 473 -22.06 -20.56 -4.45
CA THR A 473 -22.79 -21.14 -5.61
C THR A 473 -23.28 -20.15 -6.65
N LEU A 474 -23.18 -18.84 -6.44
CA LEU A 474 -23.80 -17.85 -7.33
C LEU A 474 -22.77 -16.80 -7.77
N GLY A 475 -22.75 -16.49 -9.08
CA GLY A 475 -21.75 -15.68 -9.83
C GLY A 475 -21.43 -14.28 -9.27
N ALA A 476 -20.67 -13.47 -10.03
CA ALA A 476 -20.29 -12.10 -9.65
C ALA A 476 -21.47 -11.36 -8.99
N ASP A 477 -21.26 -11.00 -7.71
CA ASP A 477 -22.25 -10.75 -6.66
C ASP A 477 -23.72 -11.07 -6.99
N ALA A 478 -24.04 -12.35 -7.22
CA ALA A 478 -25.41 -12.82 -7.41
C ALA A 478 -26.30 -12.67 -6.15
N THR A 479 -25.78 -12.03 -5.09
CA THR A 479 -26.51 -11.63 -3.89
C THR A 479 -26.77 -10.12 -3.81
N LEU A 480 -26.34 -9.29 -4.79
CA LEU A 480 -26.68 -7.85 -4.88
C LEU A 480 -28.20 -7.59 -4.77
N ASN A 481 -28.99 -8.41 -5.44
CA ASN A 481 -30.46 -8.34 -5.40
C ASN A 481 -31.05 -8.72 -4.03
N ARG A 482 -30.23 -9.30 -3.14
CA ARG A 482 -30.60 -9.69 -1.78
C ARG A 482 -30.24 -8.63 -0.74
N LEU A 483 -29.45 -7.62 -1.10
CA LEU A 483 -29.15 -6.49 -0.22
C LEU A 483 -30.28 -5.47 -0.25
N ASP A 484 -30.40 -4.62 0.76
CA ASP A 484 -31.27 -3.44 0.66
C ASP A 484 -30.66 -2.37 -0.27
N ALA A 485 -31.44 -1.34 -0.58
CA ALA A 485 -30.98 -0.25 -1.44
C ALA A 485 -29.86 0.59 -0.79
N THR A 486 -29.81 0.65 0.54
CA THR A 486 -28.82 1.42 1.28
C THR A 486 -27.43 0.83 1.08
N TYR A 487 -27.28 -0.48 1.30
CA TYR A 487 -25.99 -1.15 1.19
C TYR A 487 -25.53 -1.29 -0.26
N ARG A 488 -26.46 -1.48 -1.21
CA ARG A 488 -26.13 -1.37 -2.64
C ARG A 488 -25.59 0.01 -3.02
N GLY A 489 -26.19 1.07 -2.48
CA GLY A 489 -25.72 2.44 -2.70
C GLY A 489 -24.30 2.65 -2.18
N LEU A 490 -23.96 2.07 -1.03
CA LEU A 490 -22.59 2.13 -0.50
C LEU A 490 -21.59 1.43 -1.43
N ILE A 491 -21.92 0.24 -1.94
CA ILE A 491 -21.06 -0.46 -2.90
C ILE A 491 -20.83 0.42 -4.14
N GLU A 492 -21.91 0.91 -4.75
CA GLU A 492 -21.82 1.74 -5.95
C GLU A 492 -21.01 3.03 -5.73
N GLU A 493 -21.26 3.73 -4.62
CA GLU A 493 -20.56 4.96 -4.25
C GLU A 493 -19.06 4.73 -4.05
N TRP A 494 -18.68 3.72 -3.26
CA TRP A 494 -17.28 3.48 -2.95
C TRP A 494 -16.51 2.87 -4.12
N SER A 495 -17.11 1.97 -4.88
CA SER A 495 -16.48 1.43 -6.10
C SER A 495 -16.25 2.53 -7.13
N GLN A 496 -17.19 3.47 -7.29
CA GLN A 496 -16.99 4.64 -8.15
C GLN A 496 -15.86 5.55 -7.66
N ARG A 497 -15.82 5.88 -6.37
CA ARG A 497 -14.78 6.76 -5.81
C ARG A 497 -13.39 6.14 -5.89
N ILE A 498 -13.27 4.86 -5.58
CA ILE A 498 -12.01 4.12 -5.66
C ILE A 498 -11.52 4.11 -7.11
N HIS A 499 -12.39 3.77 -8.07
CA HIS A 499 -12.06 3.82 -9.49
C HIS A 499 -11.50 5.19 -9.92
N ILE A 500 -12.21 6.26 -9.58
CA ILE A 500 -11.76 7.62 -9.90
C ILE A 500 -10.39 7.88 -9.27
N LEU A 501 -10.20 7.56 -8.00
CA LEU A 501 -8.93 7.79 -7.32
C LEU A 501 -7.80 6.94 -7.89
N GLU A 502 -8.04 5.67 -8.24
CA GLU A 502 -7.04 4.78 -8.84
C GLU A 502 -6.58 5.33 -10.20
N ALA A 503 -7.52 5.75 -11.05
CA ALA A 503 -7.22 6.35 -12.35
C ALA A 503 -6.38 7.63 -12.23
N PHE A 504 -6.77 8.56 -11.35
CA PHE A 504 -6.07 9.84 -11.15
C PHE A 504 -4.75 9.71 -10.36
N ASN A 505 -4.56 8.62 -9.59
CA ASN A 505 -3.27 8.25 -9.00
C ASN A 505 -2.42 7.38 -9.92
N GLY A 506 -2.97 6.93 -11.05
CA GLY A 506 -2.28 6.10 -12.04
C GLY A 506 -1.93 4.71 -11.53
N ARG A 507 -2.62 4.22 -10.50
CA ARG A 507 -2.32 2.92 -9.89
C ARG A 507 -3.55 2.33 -9.24
N TYR A 508 -3.67 1.01 -9.26
CA TYR A 508 -4.65 0.34 -8.44
C TYR A 508 -4.25 0.41 -6.96
N PHE A 509 -5.23 0.60 -6.10
CA PHE A 509 -5.04 0.44 -4.66
C PHE A 509 -4.94 -1.05 -4.31
N PHE A 510 -5.64 -1.91 -5.05
CA PHE A 510 -5.71 -3.33 -4.76
C PHE A 510 -5.10 -4.19 -5.86
N ASN A 511 -4.24 -5.14 -5.50
CA ASN A 511 -3.82 -6.23 -6.38
C ASN A 511 -4.73 -7.44 -6.17
N LEU A 512 -5.09 -8.12 -7.26
CA LEU A 512 -5.78 -9.41 -7.16
C LEU A 512 -4.77 -10.52 -6.83
N PRO A 513 -5.18 -11.65 -6.21
CA PRO A 513 -4.23 -12.71 -5.92
C PRO A 513 -3.54 -13.22 -7.18
N GLY A 514 -2.21 -13.34 -7.10
CA GLY A 514 -1.32 -13.65 -8.22
C GLY A 514 -0.93 -12.46 -9.09
N GLN A 515 -1.52 -11.28 -8.88
CA GLN A 515 -1.03 -10.02 -9.46
C GLN A 515 -0.03 -9.38 -8.50
N THR A 516 1.03 -8.82 -9.09
CA THR A 516 1.97 -7.95 -8.42
C THR A 516 1.87 -6.57 -9.05
N GLN A 517 2.05 -5.53 -8.24
CA GLN A 517 2.28 -4.18 -8.73
C GLN A 517 3.51 -3.64 -7.99
N THR A 518 4.23 -2.75 -8.64
CA THR A 518 5.40 -2.08 -8.07
C THR A 518 4.98 -1.20 -6.88
N GLY A 519 5.64 -1.36 -5.72
CA GLY A 519 5.25 -0.72 -4.45
C GLY A 519 4.21 -1.47 -3.61
N LEU A 520 3.88 -0.94 -2.42
CA LEU A 520 2.81 -1.53 -1.62
C LEU A 520 1.46 -1.24 -2.27
N SER A 521 0.75 -2.29 -2.64
CA SER A 521 -0.69 -2.23 -2.83
C SER A 521 -1.40 -2.13 -1.48
N ALA A 522 -2.47 -1.35 -1.38
CA ALA A 522 -3.49 -1.47 -0.32
C ALA A 522 -4.21 -2.85 -0.33
N ALA A 523 -3.77 -3.81 -1.17
CA ALA A 523 -4.20 -5.21 -1.19
C ALA A 523 -4.06 -5.93 0.15
N GLU A 524 -3.36 -5.35 1.11
CA GLU A 524 -3.21 -5.93 2.44
C GLU A 524 -4.53 -6.01 3.25
N GLY A 525 -5.65 -5.45 2.72
CA GLY A 525 -7.04 -5.65 3.19
C GLY A 525 -7.91 -6.60 2.34
N LEU A 526 -7.38 -7.21 1.28
CA LEU A 526 -8.05 -8.28 0.54
C LEU A 526 -7.75 -9.63 1.19
N ILE A 527 -8.78 -10.30 1.70
CA ILE A 527 -8.63 -11.62 2.31
C ILE A 527 -9.22 -12.66 1.37
N GLU A 528 -8.34 -13.54 0.88
CA GLU A 528 -8.70 -14.73 0.12
C GLU A 528 -9.04 -15.86 1.10
N LEU A 529 -10.32 -16.27 1.13
CA LEU A 529 -10.79 -17.26 2.10
C LEU A 529 -10.63 -18.72 1.65
N ASN A 530 -9.93 -19.01 0.54
CA ASN A 530 -9.75 -20.38 0.07
C ASN A 530 -8.40 -20.60 -0.62
N ASP A 531 -7.41 -21.05 0.15
CA ASP A 531 -6.19 -21.66 -0.40
C ASP A 531 -6.46 -23.14 -0.79
N GLY A 532 -7.51 -23.34 -1.59
CA GLY A 532 -7.86 -24.64 -2.17
C GLY A 532 -7.22 -24.79 -3.55
N PRO A 533 -6.63 -25.94 -3.89
CA PRO A 533 -5.85 -26.10 -5.11
C PRO A 533 -6.68 -25.72 -6.33
N HIS A 534 -6.04 -24.98 -7.24
CA HIS A 534 -6.53 -24.77 -8.59
C HIS A 534 -7.08 -26.06 -9.21
N TYR A 535 -8.26 -25.90 -9.82
CA TYR A 535 -8.99 -26.87 -10.63
C TYR A 535 -9.46 -28.13 -9.90
N ASP A 536 -10.70 -28.10 -9.43
CA ASP A 536 -11.53 -29.30 -9.48
C ASP A 536 -12.43 -29.28 -10.74
N ALA A 537 -12.81 -30.47 -11.19
CA ALA A 537 -13.37 -30.76 -12.50
C ALA A 537 -14.80 -30.20 -12.75
N ALA A 538 -15.18 -29.10 -12.09
CA ALA A 538 -16.52 -28.50 -12.14
C ALA A 538 -16.56 -26.95 -12.25
N GLY A 539 -15.43 -26.23 -12.34
CA GLY A 539 -15.42 -24.81 -12.73
C GLY A 539 -15.89 -23.79 -11.68
N GLY A 540 -15.48 -23.93 -10.41
CA GLY A 540 -15.71 -22.92 -9.36
C GLY A 540 -14.83 -21.67 -9.52
N VAL A 541 -15.39 -20.50 -9.17
CA VAL A 541 -14.74 -19.17 -9.17
C VAL A 541 -14.46 -18.78 -7.72
N GLY A 542 -13.25 -18.32 -7.37
CA GLY A 542 -12.89 -17.92 -5.99
C GLY A 542 -13.69 -16.68 -5.52
N THR A 543 -13.81 -16.46 -4.21
CA THR A 543 -14.49 -15.25 -3.65
C THR A 543 -13.51 -14.42 -2.83
N LEU A 544 -13.42 -13.12 -3.13
CA LEU A 544 -12.65 -12.12 -2.40
C LEU A 544 -13.58 -11.33 -1.48
N MET A 545 -13.28 -11.35 -0.18
CA MET A 545 -14.02 -10.57 0.81
C MET A 545 -13.31 -9.25 1.08
N ILE A 546 -14.08 -8.16 1.00
CA ILE A 546 -13.59 -6.79 1.10
C ILE A 546 -14.29 -6.09 2.26
N GLY A 547 -13.52 -5.52 3.18
CA GLY A 547 -14.03 -4.65 4.24
C GLY A 547 -13.18 -3.41 4.34
N TYR A 548 -13.83 -2.24 4.44
CA TYR A 548 -13.15 -0.97 4.65
C TYR A 548 -13.35 -0.48 6.08
N SER A 549 -12.26 -0.12 6.76
CA SER A 549 -12.30 0.54 8.07
C SER A 549 -12.79 1.99 7.93
N GLN A 550 -13.30 2.57 9.02
CA GLN A 550 -13.76 3.96 8.98
C GLN A 550 -12.63 4.93 8.61
N GLY A 551 -11.41 4.71 9.14
CA GLY A 551 -10.25 5.53 8.81
C GLY A 551 -9.86 5.46 7.33
N GLN A 552 -9.96 4.28 6.70
CA GLN A 552 -9.74 4.13 5.25
C GLN A 552 -10.77 4.93 4.45
N LEU A 553 -12.04 4.83 4.81
CA LEU A 553 -13.11 5.57 4.16
C LEU A 553 -12.93 7.08 4.32
N ASP A 554 -12.58 7.56 5.51
CA ASP A 554 -12.36 8.99 5.77
C ASP A 554 -11.25 9.56 4.89
N LEU A 555 -10.14 8.83 4.73
CA LEU A 555 -9.01 9.24 3.89
C LEU A 555 -9.34 9.18 2.39
N LEU A 556 -9.99 8.11 1.93
CA LEU A 556 -10.46 8.01 0.55
C LEU A 556 -11.45 9.15 0.23
N ASN A 557 -12.37 9.45 1.15
CA ASN A 557 -13.30 10.56 1.01
C ASN A 557 -12.58 11.92 0.98
N GLN A 558 -11.58 12.12 1.84
CA GLN A 558 -10.78 13.35 1.84
C GLN A 558 -10.05 13.55 0.50
N SER A 559 -9.40 12.51 -0.02
CA SER A 559 -8.73 12.54 -1.32
C SER A 559 -9.71 12.81 -2.47
N TYR A 560 -10.87 12.16 -2.43
CA TYR A 560 -11.92 12.34 -3.44
C TYR A 560 -12.45 13.78 -3.44
N GLU A 561 -12.79 14.34 -2.28
CA GLU A 561 -13.27 15.72 -2.18
C GLU A 561 -12.18 16.73 -2.56
N ALA A 562 -10.91 16.47 -2.25
CA ALA A 562 -9.80 17.32 -2.69
C ALA A 562 -9.67 17.35 -4.22
N LEU A 563 -9.73 16.18 -4.88
CA LEU A 563 -9.75 16.09 -6.34
C LEU A 563 -10.96 16.83 -6.93
N ARG A 564 -12.14 16.58 -6.37
CA ARG A 564 -13.40 17.19 -6.81
C ARG A 564 -13.41 18.70 -6.70
N GLU A 565 -12.93 19.27 -5.60
CA GLU A 565 -12.80 20.72 -5.44
C GLU A 565 -11.73 21.31 -6.36
N SER A 566 -10.61 20.61 -6.59
CA SER A 566 -9.57 21.03 -7.52
C SER A 566 -10.12 21.15 -8.95
N VAL A 567 -10.84 20.13 -9.43
CA VAL A 567 -11.50 20.14 -10.74
C VAL A 567 -12.51 21.28 -10.82
N TYR A 568 -13.37 21.44 -9.82
CA TYR A 568 -14.33 22.54 -9.80
C TYR A 568 -13.63 23.91 -9.91
N ALA A 569 -12.58 24.14 -9.11
CA ALA A 569 -11.83 25.38 -9.08
C ALA A 569 -11.13 25.69 -10.42
N ALA A 570 -10.60 24.66 -11.10
CA ALA A 570 -9.97 24.80 -12.40
C ALA A 570 -10.98 25.16 -13.51
N LEU A 571 -12.14 24.50 -13.52
CA LEU A 571 -13.12 24.65 -14.61
C LEU A 571 -14.01 25.88 -14.45
N ILE A 572 -14.36 26.28 -13.23
CA ILE A 572 -15.31 27.40 -13.00
C ILE A 572 -14.84 28.69 -13.67
N LEU A 573 -13.56 29.04 -13.56
CA LEU A 573 -12.98 30.27 -14.11
C LEU A 573 -13.10 30.36 -15.64
N GLN A 574 -13.11 29.20 -16.31
CA GLN A 574 -13.19 29.09 -17.76
C GLN A 574 -14.63 29.14 -18.28
N THR A 575 -15.59 28.76 -17.44
CA THR A 575 -17.03 28.80 -17.77
C THR A 575 -17.64 30.19 -17.54
N LEU A 576 -17.10 30.98 -16.60
CA LEU A 576 -17.57 32.33 -16.28
C LEU A 576 -17.40 33.34 -17.43
N HIS A 577 -16.39 33.18 -18.29
CA HIS A 577 -16.12 34.09 -19.40
C HIS A 577 -17.14 34.01 -20.55
N LYS A 578 -18.02 33.01 -20.57
CA LYS A 578 -19.07 32.86 -21.60
C LYS A 578 -20.42 33.49 -21.20
N GLY A 579 -20.56 33.95 -19.95
CA GLY A 579 -21.77 34.60 -19.44
C GLY A 579 -21.66 36.12 -19.43
N ASN A 580 -22.32 36.80 -20.37
CA ASN A 580 -22.48 38.25 -20.40
C ASN A 580 -22.86 38.85 -19.03
N GLY A 581 -21.99 39.71 -18.48
CA GLY A 581 -22.32 40.99 -17.82
C GLY A 581 -23.20 41.05 -16.55
N GLN A 582 -23.83 39.96 -16.09
CA GLN A 582 -24.72 39.99 -14.92
C GLN A 582 -24.31 39.09 -13.75
N ALA A 583 -23.43 38.10 -13.96
CA ALA A 583 -22.94 37.22 -12.88
C ALA A 583 -21.75 37.80 -12.08
N ALA A 584 -21.15 38.90 -12.54
CA ALA A 584 -19.97 39.50 -11.90
C ALA A 584 -20.24 40.14 -10.52
N ASN A 585 -21.50 40.29 -10.10
CA ASN A 585 -21.85 40.95 -8.84
C ASN A 585 -22.03 40.01 -7.63
N GLU A 586 -22.04 38.69 -7.80
CA GLU A 586 -22.21 37.75 -6.67
C GLU A 586 -20.91 37.06 -6.22
N ILE A 587 -19.81 37.12 -6.99
CA ILE A 587 -18.57 36.39 -6.66
C ILE A 587 -17.47 37.29 -6.05
N VAL A 588 -17.66 38.62 -6.03
CA VAL A 588 -16.64 39.57 -5.53
C VAL A 588 -16.69 39.79 -4.00
N TRP A 589 -17.70 39.29 -3.29
CA TRP A 589 -17.90 39.64 -1.87
C TRP A 589 -17.43 38.64 -0.80
N GLU A 590 -16.89 37.47 -1.14
CA GLU A 590 -16.37 36.50 -0.14
C GLU A 590 -14.84 36.26 -0.26
N ARG A 591 -14.08 37.35 -0.41
CA ARG A 591 -12.63 37.38 -0.08
C ARG A 591 -12.30 38.37 1.06
N ALA A 592 -13.28 38.66 1.91
CA ALA A 592 -13.11 39.45 3.12
C ALA A 592 -14.03 38.92 4.25
N ALA A 593 -13.79 37.68 4.70
CA ALA A 593 -14.20 37.18 6.01
C ALA A 593 -13.28 36.04 6.43
#